data_AF-A0A9W7G4T1-F1
#
_entry.id   AF-A0A9W7G4T1-F1
#
_cell.length_a   1.000
_cell.length_b   1.000
_cell.length_c   1.000
_cell.angle_alpha   90.00
_cell.angle_beta   90.00
_cell.angle_gamma   90.00
#
_symmetry.space_group_name_H-M   'P 1'
#
loop_
_entity.id
_entity.type
_entity.pdbx_description
1 polymer ?
#
loop_
_entity_poly.entity_id
_entity_poly.type
_entity_poly.pdbx_seq_one_letter_code
_entity_poly.pdbx_strand_id
1 'polypeptide(L)'
;MLNCPLLPPVSQNRPEFLLAFSRGSKQAVYPVFHWALQNFEKLCKRAYLGKYLVRIEPPQEFMQDETCNDLVARYKELQVEFKDTHKKFDTSSASLSRPSTELRTEIQQLEDERRQLGERIEKLKANTRNEIAFPEMLAATSSMRKEQDEEVRLQERMREQKHLLDIAEQRYHETQRRLSALKSSATGGHSAEAILKELQKDVQETAHVIRSDMAGERQKLLDQIQKLERQRLEPNRTLEDVERMRAQVRSLERQKDEMREAVEKNMSSRNDNKLGMFRQHAVMATAKLQQKEEEVEGKLKELNELRGQVDELEGQVNDIAAANGGGIIGPNGRPMTREEFKEYGVQLREKGQSYKMAKAELAGLRAESVVLHRTEQVLKGRDRNLEEFLKQQEAKAGVSGYRDAQSRLEMASEQTADLDDMKGQTLDEISELVKSINQKLEEKKTKLKPLIKELKEVRKNYQETEQMFLDKKQRYDSVAVGLATERSMLENECDELQEECLAEESRYHYLNCLSGIAASSLEKVQAEEAWCNGNGRLLPDFSCVQDLYQNKIAQQESLSKQLRKQQKRIKENEGQNMYQRSLYADLHRLLSMKVASKLGGASDSSLFGISGQLTAETEDFGHAQVVRMD
;
A
#
# COMPACT_ATOMS: atom_id res chain seq x y z
N MET A 1 -4.27 -51.32 0.33
CA MET A 1 -4.34 -51.88 1.70
C MET A 1 -2.95 -51.77 2.31
N LEU A 2 -2.79 -51.16 3.48
CA LEU A 2 -1.49 -50.94 4.14
C LEU A 2 -0.88 -52.28 4.57
N ASN A 3 -0.09 -52.93 3.73
CA ASN A 3 0.73 -54.06 4.14
C ASN A 3 1.94 -53.51 4.91
N CYS A 4 2.22 -54.06 6.09
CA CYS A 4 3.46 -53.73 6.79
C CYS A 4 4.63 -54.13 5.89
N PRO A 5 5.49 -53.20 5.44
CA PRO A 5 6.59 -53.51 4.52
C PRO A 5 7.61 -54.48 5.13
N LEU A 6 7.56 -54.67 6.45
CA LEU A 6 8.45 -55.53 7.23
C LEU A 6 7.91 -56.97 7.41
N LEU A 7 6.71 -57.28 6.89
CA LEU A 7 6.22 -58.66 6.79
C LEU A 7 6.81 -59.29 5.51
N PRO A 8 7.68 -60.31 5.61
CA PRO A 8 8.21 -60.97 4.43
C PRO A 8 7.08 -61.63 3.61
N PRO A 9 7.13 -61.59 2.27
CA PRO A 9 6.15 -62.27 1.42
C PRO A 9 6.13 -63.77 1.72
N VAL A 10 4.96 -64.39 1.50
CA VAL A 10 4.57 -65.72 1.99
C VAL A 10 5.57 -66.85 1.65
N SER A 11 6.44 -66.65 0.68
CA SER A 11 7.24 -67.69 0.05
C SER A 11 8.63 -67.96 0.62
N GLN A 12 9.29 -67.07 1.40
CA GLN A 12 10.68 -67.37 1.84
C GLN A 12 11.01 -67.19 3.33
N ASN A 13 10.44 -66.26 4.10
CA ASN A 13 10.88 -66.02 5.49
C ASN A 13 9.74 -65.94 6.54
N ARG A 14 8.50 -66.29 6.19
CA ARG A 14 7.34 -66.19 7.10
C ARG A 14 7.38 -67.14 8.31
N PRO A 15 7.76 -68.43 8.21
CA PRO A 15 7.76 -69.32 9.37
C PRO A 15 8.82 -68.93 10.40
N GLU A 16 10.00 -68.51 9.95
CA GLU A 16 11.09 -68.04 10.82
C GLU A 16 10.74 -66.72 11.52
N PHE A 17 10.12 -65.78 10.80
CA PHE A 17 9.60 -64.54 11.38
C PHE A 17 8.51 -64.80 12.44
N LEU A 18 7.55 -65.69 12.17
CA LEU A 18 6.51 -66.04 13.13
C LEU A 18 7.08 -66.72 14.38
N LEU A 19 8.13 -67.53 14.21
CA LEU A 19 8.83 -68.20 15.31
C LEU A 19 9.70 -67.22 16.12
N ALA A 20 10.32 -66.22 15.48
CA ALA A 20 11.03 -65.13 16.15
C ALA A 20 10.06 -64.17 16.88
N PHE A 21 8.88 -63.93 16.31
CA PHE A 21 7.82 -63.12 16.90
C PHE A 21 7.19 -63.81 18.11
N SER A 22 6.87 -65.10 18.03
CA SER A 22 6.32 -65.88 19.14
C SER A 22 7.32 -66.05 20.30
N ARG A 23 8.62 -66.05 20.01
CA ARG A 23 9.72 -66.03 21.00
C ARG A 23 10.02 -64.63 21.57
N GLY A 24 9.34 -63.59 21.10
CA GLY A 24 9.53 -62.22 21.59
C GLY A 24 10.88 -61.58 21.23
N SER A 25 11.51 -61.98 20.12
CA SER A 25 12.79 -61.42 19.70
C SER A 25 12.69 -59.92 19.40
N LYS A 26 13.53 -59.11 20.06
CA LYS A 26 13.56 -57.65 19.89
C LYS A 26 13.77 -57.21 18.43
N GLN A 27 14.56 -57.98 17.67
CA GLN A 27 14.86 -57.71 16.26
C GLN A 27 13.63 -57.86 15.35
N ALA A 28 12.64 -58.69 15.73
CA ALA A 28 11.40 -58.87 14.98
C ALA A 28 10.27 -57.97 15.51
N VAL A 29 10.21 -57.77 16.83
CA VAL A 29 9.09 -57.09 17.50
C VAL A 29 9.21 -55.57 17.46
N TYR A 30 10.40 -55.00 17.67
CA TYR A 30 10.57 -53.54 17.73
C TYR A 30 10.32 -52.82 16.40
N PRO A 31 10.76 -53.35 15.23
CA PRO A 31 10.43 -52.72 13.95
C PRO A 31 8.93 -52.74 13.65
N VAL A 32 8.22 -53.79 14.07
CA VAL A 32 6.75 -53.90 13.92
C VAL A 32 6.05 -52.88 14.81
N PHE A 33 6.47 -52.72 16.07
CA PHE A 33 5.91 -51.69 16.95
C PHE A 33 6.21 -50.28 16.47
N HIS A 34 7.44 -50.01 16.02
CA HIS A 34 7.80 -48.70 15.47
C HIS A 34 6.91 -48.33 14.28
N TRP A 35 6.71 -49.28 13.34
CA TRP A 35 5.80 -49.07 12.21
C TRP A 35 4.35 -48.90 12.64
N ALA A 36 3.89 -49.69 13.63
CA ALA A 36 2.52 -49.62 14.12
C ALA A 36 2.22 -48.31 14.86
N LEU A 37 3.16 -47.82 15.67
CA LEU A 37 3.03 -46.55 16.39
C LEU A 37 3.12 -45.34 15.45
N GLN A 38 4.02 -45.38 14.47
CA GLN A 38 4.13 -44.32 13.46
C GLN A 38 2.87 -44.23 12.57
N ASN A 39 2.17 -45.35 12.37
CA ASN A 39 0.95 -45.41 11.54
C ASN A 39 -0.32 -45.68 12.37
N PHE A 40 -0.30 -45.33 13.67
CA PHE A 40 -1.36 -45.72 14.60
C PHE A 40 -2.75 -45.29 14.14
N GLU A 41 -2.94 -44.03 13.74
CA GLU A 41 -4.23 -43.52 13.26
C GLU A 41 -4.73 -44.27 12.01
N LYS A 42 -3.84 -44.60 11.08
CA LYS A 42 -4.18 -45.36 9.87
C LYS A 42 -4.54 -46.81 10.20
N LEU A 43 -3.90 -47.40 11.21
CA LEU A 43 -4.23 -48.74 11.69
C LEU A 43 -5.56 -48.76 12.45
N CYS A 44 -5.88 -47.75 13.24
CA CYS A 44 -7.19 -47.57 13.86
C CYS A 44 -8.29 -47.47 12.79
N LYS A 45 -8.10 -46.62 11.76
CA LYS A 45 -9.02 -46.53 10.61
C LYS A 45 -9.17 -47.88 9.89
N ARG A 46 -8.07 -48.62 9.68
CA ARG A 46 -8.10 -49.95 9.06
C ARG A 46 -8.83 -50.98 9.92
N ALA A 47 -8.61 -51.00 11.22
CA ALA A 47 -9.29 -51.92 12.14
C ALA A 47 -10.80 -51.66 12.17
N TYR A 48 -11.20 -50.38 12.19
CA TYR A 48 -12.59 -49.96 12.08
C TYR A 48 -13.23 -50.42 10.77
N LEU A 49 -12.61 -50.11 9.63
CA LEU A 49 -13.11 -50.53 8.31
C LEU A 49 -13.14 -52.05 8.14
N GLY A 50 -12.17 -52.77 8.74
CA GLY A 50 -12.11 -54.22 8.72
C GLY A 50 -13.34 -54.87 9.34
N LYS A 51 -13.92 -54.30 10.40
CA LYS A 51 -15.14 -54.85 11.03
C LYS A 51 -16.34 -54.88 10.08
N TYR A 52 -16.43 -53.92 9.15
CA TYR A 52 -17.61 -53.72 8.30
C TYR A 52 -17.40 -54.15 6.84
N LEU A 53 -16.15 -54.25 6.38
CA LEU A 53 -15.80 -54.54 4.98
C LEU A 53 -15.18 -55.94 4.77
N VAL A 54 -15.15 -56.78 5.81
CA VAL A 54 -14.74 -58.18 5.64
C VAL A 54 -15.75 -58.90 4.74
N ARG A 55 -15.23 -59.62 3.75
CA ARG A 55 -16.05 -60.40 2.82
C ARG A 55 -16.55 -61.66 3.51
N ILE A 56 -17.87 -61.79 3.60
CA ILE A 56 -18.52 -63.06 3.92
C ILE A 56 -18.82 -63.71 2.56
N GLU A 57 -18.12 -64.78 2.22
CA GLU A 57 -18.39 -65.57 1.01
C GLU A 57 -19.27 -66.77 1.41
N PRO A 58 -20.59 -66.71 1.17
CA PRO A 58 -21.44 -67.87 1.42
C PRO A 58 -21.09 -69.03 0.47
N PRO A 59 -21.13 -70.28 0.93
CA PRO A 59 -20.85 -71.45 0.08
C PRO A 59 -21.76 -71.49 -1.16
N GLN A 60 -21.21 -71.92 -2.29
CA GLN A 60 -21.88 -71.88 -3.61
C GLN A 60 -23.19 -72.67 -3.66
N GLU A 61 -23.39 -73.63 -2.76
CA GLU A 61 -24.63 -74.41 -2.63
C GLU A 61 -25.83 -73.55 -2.22
N PHE A 62 -25.61 -72.52 -1.38
CA PHE A 62 -26.65 -71.57 -0.94
C PHE A 62 -26.89 -70.44 -1.95
N MET A 63 -26.04 -70.31 -2.97
CA MET A 63 -26.19 -69.30 -4.03
C MET A 63 -27.16 -69.73 -5.15
N GLN A 64 -27.68 -70.97 -5.09
CA GLN A 64 -28.74 -71.45 -5.98
C GLN A 64 -30.12 -70.95 -5.55
N ASP A 65 -30.29 -70.55 -4.29
CA ASP A 65 -31.49 -69.91 -3.77
C ASP A 65 -31.48 -68.42 -4.15
N GLU A 66 -32.49 -68.01 -4.92
CA GLU A 66 -32.66 -66.64 -5.43
C GLU A 66 -32.72 -65.61 -4.28
N THR A 67 -33.32 -65.98 -3.14
CA THR A 67 -33.44 -65.09 -1.97
C THR A 67 -32.11 -64.82 -1.29
N CYS A 68 -31.23 -65.83 -1.21
CA CYS A 68 -29.89 -65.69 -0.65
C CYS A 68 -29.00 -64.84 -1.57
N ASN A 69 -29.15 -64.99 -2.89
CA ASN A 69 -28.41 -64.20 -3.87
C ASN A 69 -28.79 -62.71 -3.82
N ASP A 70 -30.09 -62.40 -3.70
CA ASP A 70 -30.59 -61.04 -3.52
C ASP A 70 -30.09 -60.40 -2.20
N LEU A 71 -30.05 -61.17 -1.11
CA LEU A 71 -29.51 -60.70 0.17
C LEU A 71 -28.01 -60.36 0.07
N VAL A 72 -27.24 -61.19 -0.64
CA VAL A 72 -25.80 -60.97 -0.88
C VAL A 72 -25.57 -59.75 -1.78
N ALA A 73 -26.43 -59.53 -2.79
CA ALA A 73 -26.39 -58.34 -3.62
C ALA A 73 -26.65 -57.07 -2.80
N ARG A 74 -27.73 -57.06 -2.00
CA ARG A 74 -28.08 -55.93 -1.11
C ARG A 74 -27.01 -55.65 -0.06
N TYR A 75 -26.38 -56.69 0.48
CA TYR A 75 -25.23 -56.56 1.39
C TYR A 75 -24.03 -55.89 0.72
N LYS A 76 -23.71 -56.25 -0.53
CA LYS A 76 -22.63 -55.62 -1.30
C LYS A 76 -22.95 -54.16 -1.63
N GLU A 77 -24.19 -53.84 -1.95
CA GLU A 77 -24.64 -52.46 -2.16
C GLU A 77 -24.45 -51.61 -0.90
N LEU A 78 -24.89 -52.10 0.26
CA LEU A 78 -24.70 -51.42 1.55
C LEU A 78 -23.21 -51.22 1.89
N GLN A 79 -22.34 -52.17 1.54
CA GLN A 79 -20.90 -52.01 1.72
C GLN A 79 -20.31 -50.93 0.82
N VAL A 80 -20.85 -50.73 -0.38
CA VAL A 80 -20.43 -49.65 -1.29
C VAL A 80 -20.91 -48.30 -0.75
N GLU A 81 -22.18 -48.22 -0.35
CA GLU A 81 -22.75 -47.01 0.27
C GLU A 81 -21.98 -46.60 1.54
N PHE A 82 -21.62 -47.57 2.40
CA PHE A 82 -20.79 -47.33 3.58
C PHE A 82 -19.40 -46.77 3.22
N LYS A 83 -18.77 -47.26 2.16
CA LYS A 83 -17.46 -46.73 1.72
C LYS A 83 -17.58 -45.29 1.27
N ASP A 84 -18.62 -44.96 0.50
CA ASP A 84 -18.81 -43.62 -0.04
C ASP A 84 -19.14 -42.60 1.05
N THR A 85 -20.05 -42.97 1.97
CA THR A 85 -20.40 -42.13 3.13
C THR A 85 -19.22 -41.92 4.07
N HIS A 86 -18.46 -42.97 4.39
CA HIS A 86 -17.25 -42.86 5.21
C HIS A 86 -16.17 -42.00 4.53
N LYS A 87 -16.00 -42.11 3.21
CA LYS A 87 -15.03 -41.29 2.45
C LYS A 87 -15.43 -39.81 2.44
N LYS A 88 -16.72 -39.51 2.28
CA LYS A 88 -17.26 -38.14 2.42
C LYS A 88 -16.99 -37.59 3.82
N PHE A 89 -17.29 -38.36 4.87
CA PHE A 89 -17.04 -37.98 6.26
C PHE A 89 -15.57 -37.69 6.56
N ASP A 90 -14.64 -38.55 6.12
CA ASP A 90 -13.19 -38.34 6.35
C ASP A 90 -12.67 -37.07 5.64
N THR A 91 -13.23 -36.76 4.47
CA THR A 91 -12.88 -35.54 3.71
C THR A 91 -13.39 -34.29 4.41
N SER A 92 -14.64 -34.30 4.87
CA SER A 92 -15.23 -33.18 5.64
C SER A 92 -14.54 -33.00 6.99
N SER A 93 -14.21 -34.08 7.69
CA SER A 93 -13.51 -34.02 8.98
C SER A 93 -12.10 -33.47 8.85
N ALA A 94 -11.38 -33.75 7.74
CA ALA A 94 -10.06 -33.16 7.48
C ALA A 94 -10.14 -31.67 7.12
N SER A 95 -11.23 -31.24 6.49
CA SER A 95 -11.49 -29.83 6.16
C SER A 95 -11.84 -28.98 7.39
N LEU A 96 -12.46 -29.56 8.42
CA LEU A 96 -12.81 -28.89 9.69
C LEU A 96 -11.61 -28.73 10.65
N SER A 97 -10.38 -28.66 10.16
CA SER A 97 -9.13 -28.68 10.95
C SER A 97 -8.94 -27.50 11.93
N ARG A 98 -9.88 -26.54 12.06
CA ARG A 98 -9.92 -25.67 13.24
C ARG A 98 -10.63 -26.43 14.36
N PRO A 99 -9.95 -26.78 15.47
CA PRO A 99 -10.60 -27.41 16.60
C PRO A 99 -11.77 -26.54 17.04
N SER A 100 -13.00 -27.07 16.98
CA SER A 100 -14.20 -26.34 17.41
C SER A 100 -14.10 -25.85 18.86
N THR A 101 -13.19 -26.44 19.64
CA THR A 101 -12.82 -26.03 20.99
C THR A 101 -12.09 -24.70 21.04
N GLU A 102 -11.18 -24.41 20.11
CA GLU A 102 -10.44 -23.13 20.08
C GLU A 102 -11.36 -21.97 19.72
N LEU A 103 -12.24 -22.17 18.72
CA LEU A 103 -13.28 -21.19 18.37
C LEU A 103 -14.27 -20.98 19.52
N ARG A 104 -14.66 -22.05 20.24
CA ARG A 104 -15.51 -21.92 21.44
C ARG A 104 -14.83 -21.13 22.54
N THR A 105 -13.53 -21.33 22.76
CA THR A 105 -12.78 -20.56 23.76
C THR A 105 -12.62 -19.10 23.35
N GLU A 106 -12.42 -18.81 22.06
CA GLU A 106 -12.34 -17.44 21.54
C GLU A 106 -13.69 -16.72 21.66
N ILE A 107 -14.80 -17.40 21.30
CA ILE A 107 -16.15 -16.86 21.48
C ILE A 107 -16.41 -16.57 22.96
N GLN A 108 -16.10 -17.50 23.86
CA GLN A 108 -16.26 -17.30 25.29
C GLN A 108 -15.45 -16.10 25.79
N GLN A 109 -14.20 -15.96 25.33
CA GLN A 109 -13.36 -14.82 25.66
C GLN A 109 -13.98 -13.50 25.18
N LEU A 110 -14.45 -13.43 23.93
CA LEU A 110 -15.10 -12.24 23.37
C LEU A 110 -16.42 -11.91 24.10
N GLU A 111 -17.18 -12.92 24.52
CA GLU A 111 -18.40 -12.73 25.32
C GLU A 111 -18.09 -12.16 26.71
N ASP A 112 -17.04 -12.64 27.36
CA ASP A 112 -16.59 -12.15 28.65
C ASP A 112 -16.02 -10.71 28.53
N GLU A 113 -15.25 -10.42 27.49
CA GLU A 113 -14.79 -9.06 27.17
C GLU A 113 -15.97 -8.10 26.92
N ARG A 114 -16.98 -8.54 26.15
CA ARG A 114 -18.21 -7.76 25.93
C ARG A 114 -18.94 -7.49 27.24
N ARG A 115 -19.04 -8.49 28.14
CA ARG A 115 -19.68 -8.31 29.46
C ARG A 115 -18.89 -7.30 30.30
N GLN A 116 -17.57 -7.43 30.37
CA GLN A 116 -16.71 -6.50 31.10
C GLN A 116 -16.81 -5.07 30.58
N LEU A 117 -16.82 -4.89 29.25
CA LEU A 117 -17.03 -3.58 28.62
C LEU A 117 -18.41 -3.02 28.95
N GLY A 118 -19.46 -3.84 28.89
CA GLY A 118 -20.82 -3.46 29.28
C GLY A 118 -20.91 -2.99 30.73
N GLU A 119 -20.34 -3.75 31.67
CA GLU A 119 -20.27 -3.36 33.08
C GLU A 119 -19.48 -2.07 33.29
N ARG A 120 -18.38 -1.88 32.58
CA ARG A 120 -17.56 -0.66 32.66
C ARG A 120 -18.32 0.54 32.12
N ILE A 121 -19.05 0.38 31.02
CA ILE A 121 -19.92 1.43 30.45
C ILE A 121 -21.04 1.77 31.43
N GLU A 122 -21.70 0.79 32.03
CA GLU A 122 -22.76 1.04 33.01
C GLU A 122 -22.24 1.73 34.27
N LYS A 123 -21.07 1.34 34.78
CA LYS A 123 -20.38 2.06 35.87
C LYS A 123 -20.05 3.51 35.50
N LEU A 124 -19.52 3.73 34.29
CA LEU A 124 -19.22 5.08 33.81
C LEU A 124 -20.49 5.92 33.68
N LYS A 125 -21.55 5.39 33.08
CA LYS A 125 -22.86 6.07 32.99
C LYS A 125 -23.44 6.37 34.37
N ALA A 126 -23.33 5.45 35.33
CA ALA A 126 -23.82 5.66 36.69
C ALA A 126 -23.07 6.83 37.37
N ASN A 127 -21.75 6.91 37.19
CA ASN A 127 -20.93 7.98 37.77
C ASN A 127 -21.21 9.35 37.14
N THR A 128 -21.59 9.40 35.86
CA THR A 128 -21.79 10.66 35.12
C THR A 128 -23.24 11.11 34.98
N ARG A 129 -24.20 10.33 35.52
CA ARG A 129 -25.66 10.67 35.50
C ARG A 129 -26.01 12.02 36.12
N ASN A 130 -25.21 12.51 37.07
CA ASN A 130 -25.50 13.74 37.82
C ASN A 130 -24.87 15.00 37.19
N GLU A 131 -24.14 14.87 36.09
CA GLU A 131 -23.49 16.00 35.41
C GLU A 131 -24.39 16.57 34.30
N ILE A 132 -24.86 17.80 34.48
CA ILE A 132 -25.87 18.46 33.62
C ILE A 132 -25.37 18.68 32.18
N ALA A 133 -24.07 18.91 32.00
CA ALA A 133 -23.44 19.14 30.69
C ALA A 133 -22.73 17.90 30.11
N PHE A 134 -22.84 16.74 30.77
CA PHE A 134 -22.14 15.52 30.35
C PHE A 134 -22.56 15.01 28.97
N PRO A 135 -23.83 15.03 28.54
CA PRO A 135 -24.22 14.58 27.21
C PRO A 135 -23.60 15.42 26.08
N GLU A 136 -23.55 16.74 26.23
CA GLU A 136 -22.93 17.66 25.26
C GLU A 136 -21.40 17.48 25.23
N MET A 137 -20.78 17.33 26.40
CA MET A 137 -19.35 17.06 26.52
C MET A 137 -18.96 15.69 25.95
N LEU A 138 -19.79 14.66 26.16
CA LEU A 138 -19.61 13.32 25.59
C LEU A 138 -19.72 13.35 24.06
N ALA A 139 -20.68 14.11 23.52
CA ALA A 139 -20.82 14.29 22.07
C ALA A 139 -19.59 15.01 21.48
N ALA A 140 -19.14 16.11 22.11
CA ALA A 140 -17.95 16.85 21.68
C ALA A 140 -16.67 16.01 21.76
N THR A 141 -16.46 15.28 22.86
CA THR A 141 -15.29 14.40 23.04
C THR A 141 -15.34 13.17 22.15
N SER A 142 -16.53 12.59 21.89
CA SER A 142 -16.68 11.53 20.90
C SER A 142 -16.40 12.02 19.48
N SER A 143 -16.80 13.24 19.13
CA SER A 143 -16.49 13.84 17.83
C SER A 143 -14.98 14.07 17.71
N MET A 144 -14.37 14.69 18.73
CA MET A 144 -12.91 14.92 18.77
C MET A 144 -12.13 13.61 18.66
N ARG A 145 -12.57 12.53 19.33
CA ARG A 145 -11.93 11.22 19.22
C ARG A 145 -12.01 10.65 17.81
N LYS A 146 -13.16 10.77 17.13
CA LYS A 146 -13.30 10.34 15.73
C LYS A 146 -12.37 11.13 14.81
N GLU A 147 -12.30 12.45 14.98
CA GLU A 147 -11.39 13.30 14.21
C GLU A 147 -9.91 12.94 14.48
N GLN A 148 -9.54 12.61 15.72
CA GLN A 148 -8.19 12.14 16.06
C GLN A 148 -7.87 10.77 15.43
N ASP A 149 -8.83 9.83 15.45
CA ASP A 149 -8.67 8.53 14.81
C ASP A 149 -8.53 8.68 13.28
N GLU A 150 -9.30 9.59 12.67
CA GLU A 150 -9.18 9.96 11.26
C GLU A 150 -7.84 10.64 10.96
N GLU A 151 -7.36 11.56 11.81
CA GLU A 151 -6.07 12.20 11.69
C GLU A 151 -4.94 11.16 11.69
N VAL A 152 -4.95 10.22 12.64
CA VAL A 152 -3.96 9.13 12.70
C VAL A 152 -4.00 8.28 11.43
N ARG A 153 -5.21 7.91 10.97
CA ARG A 153 -5.39 7.12 9.74
C ARG A 153 -4.88 7.87 8.50
N LEU A 154 -5.12 9.18 8.42
CA LEU A 154 -4.61 10.02 7.34
C LEU A 154 -3.09 10.15 7.40
N GLN A 155 -2.51 10.31 8.59
CA GLN A 155 -1.06 10.35 8.78
C GLN A 155 -0.39 9.03 8.38
N GLU A 156 -0.97 7.88 8.73
CA GLU A 156 -0.49 6.56 8.29
C GLU A 156 -0.55 6.44 6.77
N ARG A 157 -1.68 6.76 6.15
CA ARG A 157 -1.83 6.78 4.68
C ARG A 157 -0.85 7.73 4.00
N MET A 158 -0.61 8.91 4.57
CA MET A 158 0.38 9.85 4.04
C MET A 158 1.80 9.28 4.12
N ARG A 159 2.16 8.61 5.21
CA ARG A 159 3.47 7.95 5.35
C ARG A 159 3.62 6.82 4.34
N GLU A 160 2.59 6.00 4.17
CA GLU A 160 2.55 4.94 3.16
C GLU A 160 2.69 5.50 1.74
N GLN A 161 1.91 6.53 1.40
CA GLN A 161 1.97 7.17 0.08
C GLN A 161 3.32 7.80 -0.20
N LYS A 162 3.92 8.49 0.77
CA LYS A 162 5.28 9.03 0.65
C LYS A 162 6.31 7.91 0.45
N HIS A 163 6.22 6.84 1.22
CA HIS A 163 7.11 5.70 1.06
C HIS A 163 6.97 5.03 -0.33
N LEU A 164 5.74 4.90 -0.83
CA LEU A 164 5.48 4.38 -2.17
C LEU A 164 6.02 5.31 -3.26
N LEU A 165 5.90 6.63 -3.07
CA LEU A 165 6.47 7.64 -3.96
C LEU A 165 8.01 7.53 -3.98
N ASP A 166 8.66 7.46 -2.82
CA ASP A 166 10.11 7.30 -2.73
C ASP A 166 10.59 6.03 -3.46
N ILE A 167 9.87 4.91 -3.32
CA ILE A 167 10.17 3.67 -4.05
C ILE A 167 10.02 3.88 -5.57
N ALA A 168 8.97 4.59 -6.00
CA ALA A 168 8.73 4.87 -7.41
C ALA A 168 9.82 5.78 -7.99
N GLU A 169 10.23 6.82 -7.26
CA GLU A 169 11.32 7.73 -7.64
C GLU A 169 12.67 7.00 -7.71
N GLN A 170 12.98 6.14 -6.74
CA GLN A 170 14.18 5.30 -6.77
C GLN A 170 14.21 4.40 -8.02
N ARG A 171 13.07 3.75 -8.34
CA ARG A 171 12.95 2.94 -9.57
C ARG A 171 13.10 3.79 -10.83
N TYR A 172 12.50 4.98 -10.85
CA TYR A 172 12.65 5.90 -11.97
C TYR A 172 14.12 6.27 -12.19
N HIS A 173 14.83 6.70 -11.15
CA HIS A 173 16.25 7.03 -11.23
C HIS A 173 17.11 5.82 -11.64
N GLU A 174 16.79 4.61 -11.16
CA GLU A 174 17.48 3.39 -11.58
C GLU A 174 17.28 3.11 -13.08
N THR A 175 16.03 3.20 -13.58
CA THR A 175 15.75 3.01 -15.01
C THR A 175 16.41 4.08 -15.88
N GLN A 176 16.46 5.33 -15.40
CA GLN A 176 17.14 6.43 -16.08
C GLN A 176 18.67 6.21 -16.13
N ARG A 177 19.27 5.72 -15.04
CA ARG A 177 20.69 5.32 -15.02
C ARG A 177 20.97 4.20 -16.01
N ARG A 178 20.15 3.14 -16.03
CA ARG A 178 20.27 2.03 -16.98
C ARG A 178 20.13 2.50 -18.43
N LEU A 179 19.19 3.39 -18.70
CA LEU A 179 18.98 3.97 -20.03
C LEU A 179 20.16 4.85 -20.46
N SER A 180 20.73 5.63 -19.54
CA SER A 180 21.95 6.41 -19.79
C SER A 180 23.15 5.50 -20.10
N ALA A 181 23.35 4.43 -19.31
CA ALA A 181 24.40 3.43 -19.56
C ALA A 181 24.22 2.71 -20.90
N LEU A 182 22.99 2.37 -21.29
CA LEU A 182 22.69 1.81 -22.61
C LEU A 182 23.00 2.80 -23.74
N LYS A 183 22.66 4.08 -23.57
CA LYS A 183 22.97 5.12 -24.56
C LYS A 183 24.48 5.32 -24.71
N SER A 184 25.24 5.39 -23.61
CA SER A 184 26.70 5.53 -23.65
C SER A 184 27.39 4.29 -24.23
N SER A 185 26.87 3.10 -23.90
CA SER A 185 27.32 1.83 -24.48
C SER A 185 27.11 1.81 -26.01
N ALA A 186 25.94 2.26 -26.48
CA ALA A 186 25.57 2.32 -27.89
C ALA A 186 26.34 3.37 -28.69
N THR A 187 26.70 4.52 -28.10
CA THR A 187 27.46 5.58 -28.79
C THR A 187 28.97 5.37 -28.76
N GLY A 188 29.51 4.62 -27.79
CA GLY A 188 30.95 4.45 -27.59
C GLY A 188 31.63 3.35 -28.42
N GLY A 189 30.91 2.61 -29.27
CA GLY A 189 31.52 1.53 -30.07
C GLY A 189 32.13 0.39 -29.24
N HIS A 190 31.64 0.20 -28.01
CA HIS A 190 32.14 -0.83 -27.10
C HIS A 190 31.91 -2.22 -27.70
N SER A 191 32.93 -3.10 -27.63
CA SER A 191 32.75 -4.49 -28.06
C SER A 191 31.75 -5.20 -27.12
N ALA A 192 31.03 -6.19 -27.64
CA ALA A 192 30.10 -6.99 -26.83
C ALA A 192 30.77 -7.61 -25.59
N GLU A 193 32.07 -7.91 -25.68
CA GLU A 193 32.87 -8.46 -24.58
C GLU A 193 33.16 -7.42 -23.49
N ALA A 194 33.39 -6.16 -23.86
CA ALA A 194 33.57 -5.07 -22.90
C ALA A 194 32.28 -4.79 -22.11
N ILE A 195 31.13 -4.79 -22.80
CA ILE A 195 29.80 -4.60 -22.18
C ILE A 195 29.49 -5.74 -21.22
N LEU A 196 29.77 -6.99 -21.61
CA LEU A 196 29.56 -8.16 -20.74
C LEU A 196 30.45 -8.12 -19.50
N LYS A 197 31.69 -7.64 -19.62
CA LYS A 197 32.62 -7.53 -18.49
C LYS A 197 32.19 -6.45 -17.49
N GLU A 198 31.66 -5.34 -17.98
CA GLU A 198 31.10 -4.27 -17.14
C GLU A 198 29.82 -4.74 -16.44
N LEU A 199 28.90 -5.40 -17.15
CA LEU A 199 27.71 -6.01 -16.55
C LEU A 199 28.04 -7.09 -15.53
N GLN A 200 29.07 -7.91 -15.78
CA GLN A 200 29.54 -8.90 -14.80
C GLN A 200 30.07 -8.25 -13.53
N LYS A 201 30.77 -7.12 -13.66
CA LYS A 201 31.25 -6.35 -12.51
C LYS A 201 30.08 -5.77 -11.71
N ASP A 202 29.10 -5.17 -12.39
CA ASP A 202 27.88 -4.64 -11.74
C ASP A 202 27.08 -5.73 -11.02
N VAL A 203 26.97 -6.93 -11.62
CA VAL A 203 26.33 -8.10 -10.98
C VAL A 203 27.11 -8.57 -9.75
N GLN A 204 28.45 -8.53 -9.79
CA GLN A 204 29.27 -8.88 -8.63
C GLN A 204 29.16 -7.85 -7.50
N GLU A 205 29.17 -6.56 -7.83
CA GLU A 205 29.01 -5.48 -6.86
C GLU A 205 27.62 -5.49 -6.23
N THR A 206 26.55 -5.62 -7.02
CA THR A 206 25.18 -5.76 -6.50
C THR A 206 25.01 -7.03 -5.67
N ALA A 207 25.59 -8.16 -6.08
CA ALA A 207 25.55 -9.39 -5.31
C ALA A 207 26.31 -9.28 -3.99
N HIS A 208 27.36 -8.47 -3.91
CA HIS A 208 28.08 -8.18 -2.67
C HIS A 208 27.21 -7.33 -1.74
N VAL A 209 26.68 -6.19 -2.22
CA VAL A 209 25.81 -5.29 -1.43
C VAL A 209 24.60 -6.02 -0.88
N ILE A 210 23.97 -6.90 -1.66
CA ILE A 210 22.83 -7.72 -1.20
C ILE A 210 23.25 -8.70 -0.09
N ARG A 211 24.41 -9.34 -0.22
CA ARG A 211 24.87 -10.40 0.69
C ARG A 211 25.50 -9.88 1.97
N SER A 212 26.25 -8.78 1.94
CA SER A 212 26.88 -8.21 3.14
C SER A 212 26.00 -7.13 3.76
N ASP A 213 25.69 -6.10 3.00
CA ASP A 213 25.24 -4.82 3.56
C ASP A 213 23.74 -4.87 3.83
N MET A 214 22.93 -5.22 2.83
CA MET A 214 21.48 -5.36 2.97
C MET A 214 21.08 -6.48 3.92
N ALA A 215 21.82 -7.60 3.92
CA ALA A 215 21.58 -8.69 4.86
C ALA A 215 21.88 -8.26 6.31
N GLY A 216 22.96 -7.51 6.53
CA GLY A 216 23.31 -6.95 7.83
C GLY A 216 22.30 -5.91 8.31
N GLU A 217 21.86 -4.99 7.44
CA GLU A 217 20.83 -3.99 7.77
C GLU A 217 19.47 -4.62 8.04
N ARG A 218 19.05 -5.58 7.22
CA ARG A 218 17.82 -6.35 7.46
C ARG A 218 17.86 -7.03 8.82
N GLN A 219 18.99 -7.66 9.19
CA GLN A 219 19.13 -8.29 10.49
C GLN A 219 19.03 -7.27 11.63
N LYS A 220 19.68 -6.09 11.51
CA LYS A 220 19.57 -5.01 12.50
C LYS A 220 18.13 -4.52 12.67
N LEU A 221 17.40 -4.32 11.57
CA LEU A 221 16.00 -3.92 11.58
C LEU A 221 15.10 -4.99 12.20
N LEU A 222 15.31 -6.26 11.88
CA LEU A 222 14.61 -7.39 12.50
C LEU A 222 14.87 -7.46 14.01
N ASP A 223 16.12 -7.30 14.43
CA ASP A 223 16.47 -7.26 15.85
C ASP A 223 15.82 -6.05 16.55
N GLN A 224 15.68 -4.92 15.86
CA GLN A 224 15.02 -3.72 16.39
C GLN A 224 13.49 -3.89 16.49
N ILE A 225 12.85 -4.48 15.48
CA ILE A 225 11.44 -4.86 15.53
C ILE A 225 11.21 -5.82 16.69
N GLN A 226 12.04 -6.87 16.83
CA GLN A 226 11.92 -7.82 17.93
C GLN A 226 12.09 -7.16 19.30
N LYS A 227 12.98 -6.16 19.43
CA LYS A 227 13.12 -5.35 20.65
C LYS A 227 11.85 -4.52 20.91
N LEU A 228 11.30 -3.86 19.90
CA LEU A 228 10.09 -3.06 20.02
C LEU A 228 8.86 -3.92 20.33
N GLU A 229 8.75 -5.11 19.75
CA GLU A 229 7.71 -6.08 20.06
C GLU A 229 7.80 -6.57 21.50
N ARG A 230 9.03 -6.89 21.97
CA ARG A 230 9.26 -7.20 23.39
C ARG A 230 8.85 -6.04 24.29
N GLN A 231 9.20 -4.80 23.93
CA GLN A 231 8.78 -3.60 24.68
C GLN A 231 7.27 -3.37 24.66
N ARG A 232 6.58 -3.68 23.56
CA ARG A 232 5.11 -3.61 23.45
C ARG A 232 4.44 -4.68 24.32
N LEU A 233 5.05 -5.86 24.43
CA LEU A 233 4.57 -6.97 25.26
C LEU A 233 4.94 -6.80 26.74
N GLU A 234 5.86 -5.90 27.07
CA GLU A 234 6.11 -5.54 28.46
C GLU A 234 4.87 -4.86 29.06
N PRO A 235 4.42 -5.26 30.26
CA PRO A 235 3.35 -4.56 30.95
C PRO A 235 3.73 -3.09 31.13
N ASN A 236 2.75 -2.18 31.03
CA ASN A 236 2.97 -0.75 31.30
C ASN A 236 3.62 -0.58 32.68
N ARG A 237 4.92 -0.28 32.68
CA ARG A 237 5.75 -0.16 33.89
C ARG A 237 5.25 1.04 34.68
N THR A 238 5.00 0.82 35.97
CA THR A 238 4.59 1.91 36.86
C THR A 238 5.76 2.87 37.08
N LEU A 239 5.47 4.08 37.57
CA LEU A 239 6.50 5.10 37.81
C LEU A 239 7.57 4.60 38.81
N GLU A 240 7.16 3.80 39.80
CA GLU A 240 8.05 3.13 40.76
C GLU A 240 8.97 2.08 40.10
N ASP A 241 8.48 1.34 39.10
CA ASP A 241 9.28 0.36 38.36
C ASP A 241 10.36 1.05 37.52
N VAL A 242 10.02 2.19 36.91
CA VAL A 242 10.97 3.02 36.14
C VAL A 242 12.03 3.61 37.07
N GLU A 243 11.65 4.06 38.26
CA GLU A 243 12.61 4.57 39.25
C GLU A 243 13.54 3.48 39.78
N ARG A 244 13.01 2.28 40.04
CA ARG A 244 13.80 1.11 40.44
C ARG A 244 14.78 0.69 39.34
N MET A 245 14.33 0.64 38.09
CA MET A 245 15.18 0.38 36.94
C MET A 245 16.27 1.44 36.77
N ARG A 246 15.93 2.73 36.92
CA ARG A 246 16.91 3.82 36.87
C ARG A 246 17.94 3.71 38.01
N ALA A 247 17.51 3.33 39.21
CA ALA A 247 18.42 3.08 40.32
C ALA A 247 19.35 1.89 40.03
N GLN A 248 18.83 0.82 39.43
CA GLN A 248 19.62 -0.34 39.03
C GLN A 248 20.60 0.00 37.90
N VAL A 249 20.20 0.77 36.89
CA VAL A 249 21.10 1.26 35.83
C VAL A 249 22.22 2.10 36.43
N ARG A 250 21.90 3.07 37.30
CA ARG A 250 22.93 3.88 37.98
C ARG A 250 23.89 3.04 38.83
N SER A 251 23.38 2.00 39.48
CA SER A 251 24.22 1.06 40.25
C SER A 251 25.15 0.26 39.34
N LEU A 252 24.64 -0.25 38.22
CA LEU A 252 25.42 -1.03 37.25
C LEU A 252 26.43 -0.15 36.51
N GLU A 253 26.09 1.11 36.20
CA GLU A 253 27.02 2.07 35.61
C GLU A 253 28.15 2.39 36.57
N ARG A 254 27.86 2.64 37.86
CA ARG A 254 28.89 2.79 38.90
C ARG A 254 29.77 1.56 39.01
N GLN A 255 29.21 0.36 39.04
CA GLN A 255 30.00 -0.88 39.06
C GLN A 255 30.85 -1.04 37.79
N LYS A 256 30.32 -0.68 36.62
CA LYS A 256 31.08 -0.72 35.37
C LYS A 256 32.26 0.25 35.40
N ASP A 257 32.04 1.45 35.92
CA ASP A 257 33.07 2.49 35.99
C ASP A 257 34.11 2.17 37.07
N GLU A 258 33.71 1.65 38.22
CA GLU A 258 34.60 1.13 39.27
C GLU A 258 35.46 -0.04 38.74
N MET A 259 34.86 -0.98 38.01
CA MET A 259 35.59 -2.09 37.38
C MET A 259 36.53 -1.60 36.28
N ARG A 260 36.12 -0.60 35.47
CA ARG A 260 36.99 0.01 34.47
C ARG A 260 38.17 0.72 35.12
N GLU A 261 37.93 1.51 36.15
CA GLU A 261 38.97 2.23 36.88
C GLU A 261 39.90 1.26 37.62
N ALA A 262 39.38 0.17 38.18
CA ALA A 262 40.18 -0.90 38.78
C ALA A 262 41.05 -1.63 37.74
N VAL A 263 40.53 -1.89 36.54
CA VAL A 263 41.31 -2.44 35.42
C VAL A 263 42.37 -1.44 34.97
N GLU A 264 42.05 -0.16 34.84
CA GLU A 264 42.98 0.88 34.42
C GLU A 264 44.09 1.15 35.44
N LYS A 265 43.76 1.14 36.74
CA LYS A 265 44.73 1.20 37.85
C LYS A 265 45.63 -0.04 37.87
N ASN A 266 45.07 -1.24 37.69
CA ASN A 266 45.86 -2.47 37.61
C ASN A 266 46.81 -2.47 36.40
N MET A 267 46.35 -2.04 35.22
CA MET A 267 47.18 -1.95 34.02
C MET A 267 48.27 -0.88 34.15
N SER A 268 47.96 0.27 34.77
CA SER A 268 48.93 1.34 35.06
C SER A 268 49.98 0.90 36.09
N SER A 269 49.58 0.18 37.14
CA SER A 269 50.50 -0.34 38.17
C SER A 269 51.46 -1.40 37.62
N ARG A 270 51.05 -2.11 36.57
CA ARG A 270 51.84 -3.16 35.90
C ARG A 270 52.68 -2.63 34.72
N ASN A 271 52.61 -1.31 34.46
CA ASN A 271 53.28 -0.59 33.37
C ASN A 271 52.97 -1.16 31.96
N ASP A 272 51.82 -1.83 31.79
CA ASP A 272 51.43 -2.49 30.54
C ASP A 272 50.50 -1.59 29.70
N ASN A 273 51.06 -0.46 29.26
CA ASN A 273 50.33 0.59 28.53
C ASN A 273 50.03 0.23 27.05
N LYS A 274 50.39 -0.98 26.60
CA LYS A 274 50.25 -1.38 25.19
C LYS A 274 48.79 -1.42 24.75
N LEU A 275 47.91 -1.98 25.59
CA LEU A 275 46.47 -2.04 25.31
C LEU A 275 45.78 -0.67 25.39
N GLY A 276 46.30 0.23 26.24
CA GLY A 276 45.87 1.64 26.28
C GLY A 276 46.16 2.35 24.97
N MET A 277 47.39 2.21 24.45
CA MET A 277 47.76 2.76 23.14
C MET A 277 46.95 2.16 21.99
N PHE A 278 46.68 0.84 21.98
CA PHE A 278 45.82 0.24 20.95
C PHE A 278 44.37 0.73 21.03
N ARG A 279 43.82 0.95 22.24
CA ARG A 279 42.50 1.56 22.41
C ARG A 279 42.48 3.00 21.91
N GLN A 280 43.51 3.78 22.21
CA GLN A 280 43.63 5.16 21.72
C GLN A 280 43.79 5.20 20.20
N HIS A 281 44.60 4.31 19.62
CA HIS A 281 44.72 4.14 18.18
C HIS A 281 43.41 3.69 17.53
N ALA A 282 42.64 2.80 18.16
CA ALA A 282 41.33 2.39 17.69
C ALA A 282 40.33 3.56 17.73
N VAL A 283 40.31 4.35 18.81
CA VAL A 283 39.46 5.56 18.92
C VAL A 283 39.83 6.60 17.87
N MET A 284 41.13 6.82 17.64
CA MET A 284 41.60 7.72 16.57
C MET A 284 41.26 7.18 15.17
N ALA A 285 41.32 5.86 14.96
CA ALA A 285 40.96 5.24 13.70
C ALA A 285 39.45 5.32 13.45
N THR A 286 38.60 5.08 14.46
CA THR A 286 37.15 5.25 14.35
C THR A 286 36.77 6.71 14.14
N ALA A 287 37.42 7.65 14.83
CA ALA A 287 37.18 9.08 14.61
C ALA A 287 37.58 9.53 13.21
N LYS A 288 38.71 9.03 12.67
CA LYS A 288 39.11 9.28 11.27
C LYS A 288 38.17 8.62 10.27
N LEU A 289 37.66 7.42 10.57
CA LEU A 289 36.68 6.73 9.74
C LEU A 289 35.39 7.55 9.68
N GLN A 290 34.85 7.95 10.84
CA GLN A 290 33.66 8.81 10.93
C GLN A 290 33.85 10.13 10.20
N GLN A 291 34.99 10.80 10.37
CA GLN A 291 35.29 12.03 9.64
C GLN A 291 35.31 11.81 8.11
N LYS A 292 35.80 10.65 7.66
CA LYS A 292 35.80 10.30 6.22
C LYS A 292 34.42 9.91 5.72
N GLU A 293 33.61 9.22 6.53
CA GLU A 293 32.20 8.94 6.23
C GLU A 293 31.41 10.25 6.12
N GLU A 294 31.57 11.18 7.05
CA GLU A 294 30.97 12.53 6.98
C GLU A 294 31.45 13.32 5.75
N GLU A 295 32.73 13.23 5.38
CA GLU A 295 33.25 13.87 4.16
C GLU A 295 32.63 13.26 2.89
N VAL A 296 32.44 11.94 2.86
CA VAL A 296 31.78 11.24 1.75
C VAL A 296 30.30 11.59 1.68
N GLU A 297 29.59 11.61 2.80
CA GLU A 297 28.19 12.05 2.86
C GLU A 297 28.03 13.51 2.43
N GLY A 298 28.94 14.39 2.86
CA GLY A 298 28.98 15.79 2.43
C GLY A 298 29.14 15.91 0.91
N LYS A 299 30.12 15.19 0.33
CA LYS A 299 30.32 15.17 -1.13
C LYS A 299 29.14 14.54 -1.89
N LEU A 300 28.48 13.54 -1.33
CA LEU A 300 27.28 12.94 -1.94
C LEU A 300 26.10 13.92 -1.94
N LYS A 301 25.93 14.69 -0.85
CA LYS A 301 24.94 15.77 -0.78
C LYS A 301 25.24 16.86 -1.82
N GLU A 302 26.49 17.34 -1.88
CA GLU A 302 26.92 18.31 -2.89
C GLU A 302 26.71 17.79 -4.32
N LEU A 303 27.01 16.52 -4.58
CA LEU A 303 26.80 15.90 -5.89
C LEU A 303 25.29 15.84 -6.24
N ASN A 304 24.44 15.49 -5.27
CA ASN A 304 22.99 15.50 -5.47
C ASN A 304 22.43 16.90 -5.67
N GLU A 305 22.91 17.90 -4.92
CA GLU A 305 22.55 19.31 -5.10
C GLU A 305 22.98 19.82 -6.48
N LEU A 306 24.21 19.53 -6.91
CA LEU A 306 24.70 19.87 -8.25
C LEU A 306 23.91 19.15 -9.34
N ARG A 307 23.52 17.89 -9.13
CA ARG A 307 22.62 17.18 -10.05
C ARG A 307 21.26 17.83 -10.14
N GLY A 308 20.65 18.19 -9.01
CA GLY A 308 19.39 18.93 -8.97
C GLY A 308 19.50 20.26 -9.72
N GLN A 309 20.59 21.00 -9.53
CA GLN A 309 20.85 22.24 -10.28
C GLN A 309 21.02 22.01 -11.79
N VAL A 310 21.68 20.91 -12.20
CA VAL A 310 21.78 20.55 -13.61
C VAL A 310 20.40 20.21 -14.18
N ASP A 311 19.61 19.40 -13.49
CA ASP A 311 18.26 19.04 -13.93
C ASP A 311 17.33 20.28 -13.99
N GLU A 312 17.45 21.20 -13.02
CA GLU A 312 16.74 22.48 -13.04
C GLU A 312 17.19 23.37 -14.20
N LEU A 313 18.50 23.48 -14.46
CA LEU A 313 19.03 24.26 -15.58
C LEU A 313 18.66 23.64 -16.93
N GLU A 314 18.66 22.31 -17.06
CA GLU A 314 18.18 21.60 -18.24
C GLU A 314 16.68 21.82 -18.43
N GLY A 315 15.90 21.78 -17.35
CA GLY A 315 14.49 22.16 -17.32
C GLY A 315 14.28 23.59 -17.81
N GLN A 316 15.03 24.55 -17.27
CA GLN A 316 14.98 25.96 -17.70
C GLN A 316 15.43 26.16 -19.14
N VAL A 317 16.43 25.43 -19.64
CA VAL A 317 16.86 25.49 -21.05
C VAL A 317 15.76 24.95 -21.95
N ASN A 318 15.10 23.85 -21.57
CA ASN A 318 13.98 23.28 -22.31
C ASN A 318 12.75 24.20 -22.27
N ASP A 319 12.46 24.81 -21.12
CA ASP A 319 11.39 25.79 -20.95
C ASP A 319 11.67 27.08 -21.69
N ILE A 320 12.92 27.57 -21.73
CA ILE A 320 13.31 28.72 -22.56
C ILE A 320 13.21 28.37 -24.04
N ALA A 321 13.58 27.15 -24.44
CA ALA A 321 13.39 26.68 -25.82
C ALA A 321 11.91 26.53 -26.21
N ALA A 322 11.03 26.25 -25.23
CA ALA A 322 9.59 26.10 -25.43
C ALA A 322 8.79 27.42 -25.30
N ALA A 323 9.15 28.29 -24.35
CA ALA A 323 8.45 29.52 -24.00
C ALA A 323 8.95 30.73 -24.81
N ASN A 324 10.25 30.80 -25.11
CA ASN A 324 10.78 31.80 -26.02
C ASN A 324 10.91 31.18 -27.42
N GLY A 325 9.93 31.42 -28.28
CA GLY A 325 10.14 31.43 -29.73
C GLY A 325 11.11 32.54 -30.16
N GLY A 326 12.34 32.55 -29.61
CA GLY A 326 13.18 33.75 -29.52
C GLY A 326 14.68 33.51 -29.25
N GLY A 327 15.21 32.30 -29.46
CA GLY A 327 16.63 32.15 -29.81
C GLY A 327 16.78 32.47 -31.30
N ILE A 328 17.74 33.33 -31.70
CA ILE A 328 17.90 33.89 -33.06
C ILE A 328 17.49 32.87 -34.13
N ILE A 329 16.29 33.10 -34.66
CA ILE A 329 15.61 32.19 -35.56
C ILE A 329 16.34 32.25 -36.90
N GLY A 330 16.93 31.13 -37.30
CA GLY A 330 17.42 30.98 -38.68
C GLY A 330 16.25 31.05 -39.67
N PRO A 331 16.50 31.21 -40.98
CA PRO A 331 15.45 31.36 -42.00
C PRO A 331 14.35 30.27 -42.02
N ASN A 332 14.58 29.15 -41.32
CA ASN A 332 13.71 27.97 -41.28
C ASN A 332 12.94 27.80 -39.95
N GLY A 333 12.88 28.80 -39.06
CA GLY A 333 12.07 28.71 -37.84
C GLY A 333 12.67 27.84 -36.73
N ARG A 334 13.93 27.40 -36.85
CA ARG A 334 14.65 26.63 -35.82
C ARG A 334 15.73 27.47 -35.14
N PRO A 335 16.01 27.26 -33.84
CA PRO A 335 17.13 27.90 -33.15
C PRO A 335 18.45 27.50 -33.81
N MET A 336 19.25 28.49 -34.21
CA MET A 336 20.53 28.27 -34.89
C MET A 336 21.63 27.96 -33.86
N THR A 337 22.43 26.94 -34.11
CA THR A 337 23.58 26.59 -33.25
C THR A 337 24.70 27.61 -33.38
N ARG A 338 25.65 27.62 -32.43
CA ARG A 338 26.77 28.58 -32.41
C ARG A 338 27.65 28.50 -33.66
N GLU A 339 27.75 27.32 -34.28
CA GLU A 339 28.53 27.08 -35.50
C GLU A 339 27.79 27.60 -36.73
N GLU A 340 26.50 27.29 -36.84
CA GLU A 340 25.63 27.80 -37.90
C GLU A 340 25.57 29.35 -37.89
N PHE A 341 25.52 30.00 -36.72
CA PHE A 341 25.55 31.46 -36.63
C PHE A 341 26.88 32.07 -37.14
N LYS A 342 28.01 31.39 -36.91
CA LYS A 342 29.30 31.83 -37.43
C LYS A 342 29.34 31.73 -38.96
N GLU A 343 28.85 30.63 -39.52
CA GLU A 343 28.77 30.44 -40.97
C GLU A 343 27.84 31.49 -41.61
N TYR A 344 26.71 31.78 -40.99
CA TYR A 344 25.81 32.83 -41.44
C TYR A 344 26.48 34.22 -41.42
N GLY A 345 27.25 34.53 -40.36
CA GLY A 345 28.04 35.76 -40.27
C GLY A 345 29.18 35.86 -41.29
N VAL A 346 29.71 34.74 -41.78
CA VAL A 346 30.68 34.70 -42.89
C VAL A 346 29.97 34.97 -44.21
N GLN A 347 28.86 34.29 -44.49
CA GLN A 347 28.06 34.50 -45.69
C GLN A 347 27.54 35.94 -45.82
N LEU A 348 27.17 36.58 -44.71
CA LEU A 348 26.73 37.97 -44.71
C LEU A 348 27.87 38.93 -45.08
N ARG A 349 29.10 38.65 -44.61
CA ARG A 349 30.29 39.44 -44.94
C ARG A 349 30.69 39.27 -46.40
N GLU A 350 30.66 38.05 -46.92
CA GLU A 350 30.90 37.76 -48.33
C GLU A 350 29.89 38.50 -49.23
N LYS A 351 28.59 38.41 -48.92
CA LYS A 351 27.56 39.16 -49.66
C LYS A 351 27.76 40.68 -49.58
N GLY A 352 28.16 41.20 -48.41
CA GLY A 352 28.49 42.61 -48.24
C GLY A 352 29.70 43.05 -49.07
N GLN A 353 30.69 42.17 -49.24
CA GLN A 353 31.87 42.44 -50.06
C GLN A 353 31.55 42.39 -51.56
N SER A 354 30.78 41.41 -52.01
CA SER A 354 30.27 41.34 -53.39
C SER A 354 29.47 42.58 -53.76
N TYR A 355 28.60 43.07 -52.86
CA TYR A 355 27.87 44.31 -53.08
C TYR A 355 28.79 45.53 -53.23
N LYS A 356 29.85 45.64 -52.42
CA LYS A 356 30.83 46.73 -52.53
C LYS A 356 31.62 46.67 -53.84
N MET A 357 32.00 45.48 -54.31
CA MET A 357 32.71 45.30 -55.58
C MET A 357 31.83 45.70 -56.77
N ALA A 358 30.60 45.19 -56.82
CA ALA A 358 29.64 45.55 -57.88
C ALA A 358 29.34 47.07 -57.90
N LYS A 359 29.28 47.71 -56.72
CA LYS A 359 29.11 49.17 -56.62
C LYS A 359 30.32 49.95 -57.16
N ALA A 360 31.54 49.46 -56.95
CA ALA A 360 32.75 50.09 -57.45
C ALA A 360 32.88 49.95 -58.97
N GLU A 361 32.55 48.78 -59.51
CA GLU A 361 32.52 48.51 -60.95
C GLU A 361 31.50 49.41 -61.67
N LEU A 362 30.30 49.55 -61.12
CA LEU A 362 29.30 50.50 -61.61
C LEU A 362 29.78 51.96 -61.60
N ALA A 363 30.59 52.34 -60.62
CA ALA A 363 31.18 53.67 -60.57
C ALA A 363 32.26 53.87 -61.66
N GLY A 364 33.06 52.83 -61.93
CA GLY A 364 34.06 52.83 -63.01
C GLY A 364 33.42 52.99 -64.38
N LEU A 365 32.41 52.19 -64.69
CA LEU A 365 31.68 52.26 -65.97
C LEU A 365 31.02 53.63 -66.19
N ARG A 366 30.50 54.25 -65.13
CA ARG A 366 29.94 55.62 -65.20
C ARG A 366 31.02 56.66 -65.50
N ALA A 367 32.20 56.53 -64.91
CA ALA A 367 33.30 57.45 -65.20
C ALA A 367 33.80 57.32 -66.64
N GLU A 368 33.89 56.09 -67.15
CA GLU A 368 34.30 55.82 -68.53
C GLU A 368 33.31 56.35 -69.56
N SER A 369 32.00 56.22 -69.29
CA SER A 369 30.95 56.82 -70.11
C SER A 369 31.10 58.36 -70.24
N VAL A 370 31.51 59.04 -69.17
CA VAL A 370 31.76 60.50 -69.20
C VAL A 370 32.99 60.84 -70.06
N VAL A 371 34.05 60.04 -69.99
CA VAL A 371 35.25 60.23 -70.83
C VAL A 371 34.91 60.00 -72.31
N LEU A 372 34.18 58.92 -72.62
CA LEU A 372 33.73 58.61 -73.98
C LEU A 372 32.89 59.74 -74.57
N HIS A 373 31.94 60.27 -73.81
CA HIS A 373 31.12 61.40 -74.26
C HIS A 373 31.95 62.65 -74.54
N ARG A 374 32.99 62.91 -73.73
CA ARG A 374 33.92 64.01 -73.97
C ARG A 374 34.76 63.77 -75.24
N THR A 375 35.23 62.55 -75.48
CA THR A 375 35.98 62.21 -76.70
C THR A 375 35.11 62.33 -77.96
N GLU A 376 33.85 61.92 -77.89
CA GLU A 376 32.87 62.08 -78.97
C GLU A 376 32.67 63.56 -79.34
N GLN A 377 32.52 64.43 -78.34
CA GLN A 377 32.38 65.88 -78.57
C GLN A 377 33.62 66.50 -79.22
N VAL A 378 34.82 66.05 -78.84
CA VAL A 378 36.08 66.55 -79.43
C VAL A 378 36.19 66.14 -80.91
N LEU A 379 35.80 64.91 -81.25
CA LEU A 379 35.80 64.43 -82.63
C LEU A 379 34.79 65.19 -83.50
N LYS A 380 33.54 65.35 -83.02
CA LYS A 380 32.51 66.17 -83.70
C LYS A 380 32.94 67.64 -83.86
N GLY A 381 33.76 68.16 -82.95
CA GLY A 381 34.32 69.51 -83.04
C GLY A 381 35.38 69.68 -84.13
N ARG A 382 36.11 68.61 -84.50
CA ARG A 382 37.18 68.64 -85.52
C ARG A 382 36.67 68.48 -86.95
N ASP A 383 35.53 67.80 -87.17
CA ASP A 383 34.98 67.49 -88.50
C ASP A 383 33.86 68.43 -88.98
N ARG A 384 33.96 69.74 -88.71
CA ARG A 384 32.87 70.69 -89.06
C ARG A 384 32.65 70.94 -90.56
N ASN A 385 33.58 70.54 -91.43
CA ASN A 385 33.52 70.83 -92.88
C ASN A 385 33.20 69.61 -93.77
N LEU A 386 32.98 68.43 -93.18
CA LEU A 386 32.71 67.22 -93.96
C LEU A 386 31.33 67.29 -94.65
N GLU A 387 30.31 67.79 -93.94
CA GLU A 387 28.94 67.89 -94.47
C GLU A 387 28.81 68.86 -95.64
N GLU A 388 29.51 70.00 -95.62
CA GLU A 388 29.51 70.96 -96.73
C GLU A 388 30.26 70.43 -97.96
N PHE A 389 31.40 69.77 -97.76
CA PHE A 389 32.18 69.18 -98.86
C PHE A 389 31.40 68.06 -99.57
N LEU A 390 30.66 67.25 -98.80
CA LEU A 390 29.89 66.13 -99.32
C LEU A 390 28.60 66.60 -100.03
N LYS A 391 27.92 67.63 -99.52
CA LYS A 391 26.77 68.27 -100.22
C LYS A 391 27.17 68.88 -101.56
N GLN A 392 28.36 69.47 -101.66
CA GLN A 392 28.88 70.00 -102.94
C GLN A 392 29.21 68.89 -103.96
N GLN A 393 29.63 67.71 -103.50
CA GLN A 393 29.86 66.53 -104.33
C GLN A 393 28.54 65.94 -104.87
N GLU A 394 27.51 65.86 -104.02
CA GLU A 394 26.16 65.38 -104.40
C GLU A 394 25.46 66.31 -105.39
N ALA A 395 25.63 67.64 -105.23
CA ALA A 395 25.13 68.63 -106.18
C ALA A 395 25.79 68.51 -107.57
N LYS A 396 27.07 68.16 -107.63
CA LYS A 396 27.80 67.95 -108.90
C LYS A 396 27.40 66.66 -109.61
N ALA A 397 26.94 65.65 -108.87
CA ALA A 397 26.47 64.37 -109.40
C ALA A 397 24.98 64.37 -109.80
N GLY A 398 24.26 65.49 -109.63
CA GLY A 398 22.88 65.65 -110.08
C GLY A 398 21.83 64.96 -109.22
N VAL A 399 22.18 64.48 -108.02
CA VAL A 399 21.24 63.80 -107.10
C VAL A 399 21.33 64.46 -105.73
N SER A 400 20.49 65.48 -105.51
CA SER A 400 20.32 66.12 -104.21
C SER A 400 19.40 65.27 -103.32
N GLY A 401 19.84 64.95 -102.11
CA GLY A 401 19.03 64.26 -101.09
C GLY A 401 19.17 62.73 -101.03
N TYR A 402 20.01 62.11 -101.87
CA TYR A 402 20.25 60.65 -101.83
C TYR A 402 20.92 60.22 -100.53
N ARG A 403 21.83 61.04 -99.99
CA ARG A 403 22.60 60.71 -98.79
C ARG A 403 21.84 60.91 -97.49
N ASP A 404 20.92 61.88 -97.42
CA ASP A 404 20.02 61.99 -96.25
C ASP A 404 19.04 60.82 -96.21
N ALA A 405 18.61 60.32 -97.37
CA ALA A 405 17.80 59.11 -97.46
C ALA A 405 18.62 57.83 -97.17
N GLN A 406 19.85 57.74 -97.69
CA GLN A 406 20.77 56.62 -97.45
C GLN A 406 21.27 56.59 -96.00
N SER A 407 21.61 57.73 -95.40
CA SER A 407 22.02 57.85 -93.99
C SER A 407 20.87 57.50 -93.05
N ARG A 408 19.63 57.89 -93.36
CA ARG A 408 18.45 57.46 -92.57
C ARG A 408 18.18 55.96 -92.74
N LEU A 409 18.41 55.39 -93.92
CA LEU A 409 18.29 53.94 -94.16
C LEU A 409 19.43 53.14 -93.54
N GLU A 410 20.67 53.62 -93.60
CA GLU A 410 21.84 53.03 -92.96
C GLU A 410 21.71 53.13 -91.45
N MET A 411 21.37 54.29 -90.88
CA MET A 411 21.10 54.40 -89.44
C MET A 411 19.94 53.52 -88.99
N ALA A 412 18.85 53.44 -89.77
CA ALA A 412 17.73 52.56 -89.43
C ALA A 412 18.13 51.07 -89.57
N SER A 413 18.96 50.72 -90.55
CA SER A 413 19.45 49.36 -90.81
C SER A 413 20.51 48.92 -89.81
N GLU A 414 21.39 49.83 -89.38
CA GLU A 414 22.46 49.59 -88.42
C GLU A 414 21.86 49.52 -87.01
N GLN A 415 20.90 50.41 -86.67
CA GLN A 415 20.13 50.29 -85.43
C GLN A 415 19.24 49.05 -85.38
N THR A 416 18.69 48.58 -86.50
CA THR A 416 17.95 47.31 -86.53
C THR A 416 18.87 46.10 -86.48
N ALA A 417 20.02 46.14 -87.16
CA ALA A 417 21.03 45.07 -87.09
C ALA A 417 21.62 44.94 -85.68
N ASP A 418 22.02 46.05 -85.04
CA ASP A 418 22.53 46.05 -83.66
C ASP A 418 21.45 45.59 -82.66
N LEU A 419 20.20 46.03 -82.84
CA LEU A 419 19.09 45.57 -82.01
C LEU A 419 18.78 44.09 -82.22
N ASP A 420 18.93 43.58 -83.43
CA ASP A 420 18.66 42.17 -83.72
C ASP A 420 19.84 41.28 -83.30
N ASP A 421 21.08 41.75 -83.35
CA ASP A 421 22.26 41.07 -82.79
C ASP A 421 22.22 41.06 -81.26
N MET A 422 21.86 42.17 -80.61
CA MET A 422 21.68 42.21 -79.16
C MET A 422 20.49 41.35 -78.72
N LYS A 423 19.39 41.33 -79.48
CA LYS A 423 18.28 40.38 -79.24
C LYS A 423 18.71 38.94 -79.48
N GLY A 424 19.55 38.66 -80.46
CA GLY A 424 20.11 37.34 -80.75
C GLY A 424 20.98 36.83 -79.61
N GLN A 425 21.95 37.65 -79.17
CA GLN A 425 22.83 37.32 -78.03
C GLN A 425 22.05 37.16 -76.73
N THR A 426 21.09 38.06 -76.45
CA THR A 426 20.24 37.90 -75.25
C THR A 426 19.30 36.71 -75.37
N LEU A 427 18.78 36.37 -76.55
CA LEU A 427 18.00 35.15 -76.76
C LEU A 427 18.83 33.88 -76.61
N ASP A 428 20.10 33.90 -77.04
CA ASP A 428 21.02 32.78 -76.89
C ASP A 428 21.43 32.59 -75.44
N GLU A 429 21.77 33.66 -74.72
CA GLU A 429 22.04 33.62 -73.28
C GLU A 429 20.81 33.18 -72.49
N ILE A 430 19.62 33.71 -72.80
CA ILE A 430 18.36 33.28 -72.19
C ILE A 430 18.09 31.82 -72.53
N SER A 431 18.38 31.37 -73.75
CA SER A 431 18.20 29.98 -74.17
C SER A 431 19.18 29.04 -73.46
N GLU A 432 20.42 29.45 -73.22
CA GLU A 432 21.39 28.72 -72.40
C GLU A 432 20.97 28.69 -70.93
N LEU A 433 20.49 29.82 -70.39
CA LEU A 433 19.98 29.89 -69.03
C LEU A 433 18.75 28.99 -68.86
N VAL A 434 17.83 28.99 -69.82
CA VAL A 434 16.64 28.13 -69.85
C VAL A 434 17.04 26.67 -70.00
N LYS A 435 18.03 26.33 -70.84
CA LYS A 435 18.59 24.96 -70.93
C LYS A 435 19.21 24.53 -69.61
N SER A 436 20.01 25.38 -68.98
CA SER A 436 20.64 25.17 -67.66
C SER A 436 19.62 25.00 -66.54
N ILE A 437 18.57 25.83 -66.52
CA ILE A 437 17.47 25.74 -65.58
C ILE A 437 16.68 24.45 -65.82
N ASN A 438 16.34 24.11 -67.06
CA ASN A 438 15.64 22.87 -67.39
C ASN A 438 16.46 21.63 -67.02
N GLN A 439 17.77 21.65 -67.25
CA GLN A 439 18.68 20.57 -66.86
C GLN A 439 18.73 20.41 -65.33
N LYS A 440 18.91 21.51 -64.58
CA LYS A 440 18.86 21.49 -63.11
C LYS A 440 17.49 21.06 -62.57
N LEU A 441 16.41 21.43 -63.25
CA LEU A 441 15.04 21.07 -62.89
C LEU A 441 14.81 19.57 -63.10
N GLU A 442 15.29 18.99 -64.20
CA GLU A 442 15.23 17.55 -64.43
C GLU A 442 16.16 16.76 -63.49
N GLU A 443 17.36 17.26 -63.15
CA GLU A 443 18.22 16.66 -62.12
C GLU A 443 17.57 16.68 -60.72
N LYS A 444 16.92 17.79 -60.35
CA LYS A 444 16.18 17.89 -59.08
C LYS A 444 14.96 16.97 -59.09
N LYS A 445 14.24 16.88 -60.20
CA LYS A 445 13.05 16.03 -60.37
C LYS A 445 13.41 14.54 -60.35
N THR A 446 14.52 14.14 -60.94
CA THR A 446 15.05 12.76 -60.89
C THR A 446 15.51 12.37 -59.48
N LYS A 447 16.14 13.30 -58.73
CA LYS A 447 16.50 13.07 -57.31
C LYS A 447 15.29 13.08 -56.35
N LEU A 448 14.29 13.92 -56.60
CA LEU A 448 13.09 14.03 -55.75
C LEU A 448 12.10 12.88 -55.95
N LYS A 449 12.00 12.32 -57.16
CA LYS A 449 11.08 11.20 -57.48
C LYS A 449 11.19 10.01 -56.52
N PRO A 450 12.39 9.45 -56.24
CA PRO A 450 12.53 8.31 -55.32
C PRO A 450 12.21 8.71 -53.87
N LEU A 451 12.68 9.87 -53.40
CA LEU A 451 12.39 10.37 -52.05
C LEU A 451 10.89 10.61 -51.82
N ILE A 452 10.17 11.12 -52.83
CA ILE A 452 8.71 11.28 -52.76
C ILE A 452 8.02 9.91 -52.73
N LYS A 453 8.57 8.90 -53.42
CA LYS A 453 8.02 7.53 -53.41
C LYS A 453 8.22 6.87 -52.05
N GLU A 454 9.42 6.96 -51.47
CA GLU A 454 9.71 6.47 -50.11
C GLU A 454 8.85 7.19 -49.06
N LEU A 455 8.71 8.52 -49.17
CA LEU A 455 7.86 9.28 -48.25
C LEU A 455 6.37 8.87 -48.35
N LYS A 456 5.89 8.53 -49.55
CA LYS A 456 4.54 7.98 -49.74
C LYS A 456 4.38 6.59 -49.12
N GLU A 457 5.37 5.72 -49.28
CA GLU A 457 5.37 4.39 -48.64
C GLU A 457 5.41 4.50 -47.11
N VAL A 458 6.30 5.33 -46.55
CA VAL A 458 6.38 5.53 -45.10
C VAL A 458 5.09 6.14 -44.54
N ARG A 459 4.46 7.10 -45.22
CA ARG A 459 3.15 7.63 -44.83
C ARG A 459 2.06 6.56 -44.86
N LYS A 460 2.07 5.70 -45.88
CA LYS A 460 1.12 4.60 -45.98
C LYS A 460 1.31 3.60 -44.83
N ASN A 461 2.55 3.20 -44.56
CA ASN A 461 2.87 2.28 -43.46
C ASN A 461 2.52 2.89 -42.10
N TYR A 462 2.75 4.20 -41.91
CA TYR A 462 2.35 4.90 -40.70
C TYR A 462 0.82 4.90 -40.53
N GLN A 463 0.06 5.22 -41.56
CA GLN A 463 -1.41 5.18 -41.53
C GLN A 463 -1.94 3.77 -41.25
N GLU A 464 -1.39 2.74 -41.90
CA GLU A 464 -1.76 1.34 -41.65
C GLU A 464 -1.46 0.93 -40.20
N THR A 465 -0.31 1.36 -39.65
CA THR A 465 0.09 1.05 -38.27
C THR A 465 -0.76 1.79 -37.25
N GLU A 466 -1.05 3.07 -37.49
CA GLU A 466 -1.92 3.89 -36.65
C GLU A 466 -3.34 3.32 -36.61
N GLN A 467 -3.87 2.89 -37.77
CA GLN A 467 -5.18 2.26 -37.85
C GLN A 467 -5.22 0.91 -37.11
N MET A 468 -4.19 0.07 -37.27
CA MET A 468 -4.07 -1.17 -36.50
C MET A 468 -3.95 -0.93 -35.00
N PHE A 469 -3.27 0.13 -34.57
CA PHE A 469 -3.18 0.51 -33.17
C PHE A 469 -4.53 0.95 -32.62
N LEU A 470 -5.25 1.82 -33.34
CA LEU A 470 -6.58 2.29 -32.95
C LEU A 470 -7.58 1.14 -32.84
N ASP A 471 -7.59 0.21 -33.81
CA ASP A 471 -8.47 -0.97 -33.79
C ASP A 471 -8.14 -1.88 -32.59
N LYS A 472 -6.86 -2.13 -32.31
CA LYS A 472 -6.44 -2.94 -31.16
C LYS A 472 -6.75 -2.25 -29.83
N LYS A 473 -6.56 -0.94 -29.76
CA LYS A 473 -6.89 -0.14 -28.57
C LYS A 473 -8.39 -0.18 -28.30
N GLN A 474 -9.22 0.01 -29.32
CA GLN A 474 -10.67 -0.07 -29.18
C GLN A 474 -11.13 -1.46 -28.72
N ARG A 475 -10.55 -2.54 -29.25
CA ARG A 475 -10.83 -3.90 -28.78
C ARG A 475 -10.40 -4.12 -27.34
N TYR A 476 -9.21 -3.65 -26.97
CA TYR A 476 -8.72 -3.72 -25.59
C TYR A 476 -9.64 -2.96 -24.64
N ASP A 477 -10.01 -1.72 -24.95
CA ASP A 477 -10.88 -0.89 -24.13
C ASP A 477 -12.26 -1.54 -23.98
N SER A 478 -12.81 -2.12 -25.05
CA SER A 478 -14.09 -2.86 -24.99
C SER A 478 -14.02 -4.09 -24.10
N VAL A 479 -12.94 -4.88 -24.17
CA VAL A 479 -12.78 -6.09 -23.34
C VAL A 479 -12.49 -5.70 -21.89
N ALA A 480 -11.69 -4.66 -21.66
CA ALA A 480 -11.37 -4.16 -20.33
C ALA A 480 -12.63 -3.67 -19.61
N VAL A 481 -13.51 -2.94 -20.30
CA VAL A 481 -14.80 -2.52 -19.74
C VAL A 481 -15.70 -3.72 -19.45
N GLY A 482 -15.78 -4.70 -20.37
CA GLY A 482 -16.55 -5.93 -20.16
C GLY A 482 -16.10 -6.70 -18.91
N LEU A 483 -14.79 -6.94 -18.79
CA LEU A 483 -14.21 -7.63 -17.63
C LEU A 483 -14.40 -6.83 -16.33
N ALA A 484 -14.32 -5.50 -16.38
CA ALA A 484 -14.58 -4.65 -15.21
C ALA A 484 -16.04 -4.76 -14.75
N THR A 485 -16.99 -4.79 -15.69
CA THR A 485 -18.41 -4.97 -15.36
C THR A 485 -18.71 -6.37 -14.81
N GLU A 486 -18.16 -7.43 -15.41
CA GLU A 486 -18.30 -8.81 -14.91
C GLU A 486 -17.69 -8.95 -13.51
N ARG A 487 -16.52 -8.37 -13.29
CA ARG A 487 -15.88 -8.34 -11.97
C ARG A 487 -16.78 -7.65 -10.93
N SER A 488 -17.33 -6.49 -11.25
CA SER A 488 -18.22 -5.77 -10.32
C SER A 488 -19.50 -6.56 -10.03
N MET A 489 -20.07 -7.26 -11.01
CA MET A 489 -21.25 -8.12 -10.77
C MET A 489 -20.90 -9.30 -9.86
N LEU A 490 -19.76 -9.96 -10.09
CA LEU A 490 -19.30 -11.07 -9.25
C LEU A 490 -18.95 -10.64 -7.83
N GLU A 491 -18.35 -9.45 -7.66
CA GLU A 491 -18.07 -8.87 -6.34
C GLU A 491 -19.38 -8.64 -5.58
N ASN A 492 -20.39 -8.03 -6.22
CA ASN A 492 -21.70 -7.83 -5.60
C ASN A 492 -22.39 -9.16 -5.26
N GLU A 493 -22.35 -10.16 -6.14
CA GLU A 493 -22.93 -11.48 -5.86
C GLU A 493 -22.21 -12.19 -4.71
N CYS A 494 -20.88 -12.04 -4.61
CA CYS A 494 -20.12 -12.55 -3.47
C CYS A 494 -20.51 -11.87 -2.15
N ASP A 495 -20.70 -10.54 -2.17
CA ASP A 495 -21.12 -9.78 -0.99
C ASP A 495 -22.54 -10.18 -0.56
N GLU A 496 -23.49 -10.31 -1.50
CA GLU A 496 -24.85 -10.79 -1.23
C GLU A 496 -24.86 -12.20 -0.62
N LEU A 497 -24.10 -13.13 -1.21
CA LEU A 497 -23.97 -14.50 -0.68
C LEU A 497 -23.31 -14.53 0.70
N GLN A 498 -22.35 -13.64 0.95
CA GLN A 498 -21.70 -13.53 2.25
C GLN A 498 -22.66 -12.98 3.31
N GLU A 499 -23.48 -11.98 2.97
CA GLU A 499 -24.54 -11.48 3.86
C GLU A 499 -25.59 -12.56 4.16
N GLU A 500 -26.02 -13.34 3.16
CA GLU A 500 -26.93 -14.46 3.36
C GLU A 500 -26.32 -15.55 4.26
N CYS A 501 -25.04 -15.89 4.07
CA CYS A 501 -24.34 -16.84 4.93
C CYS A 501 -24.29 -16.36 6.38
N LEU A 502 -23.92 -15.10 6.61
CA LEU A 502 -23.88 -14.50 7.96
C LEU A 502 -25.27 -14.47 8.60
N ALA A 503 -26.31 -14.16 7.83
CA ALA A 503 -27.69 -14.18 8.31
C ALA A 503 -28.11 -15.59 8.73
N GLU A 504 -27.85 -16.61 7.91
CA GLU A 504 -28.19 -18.01 8.24
C GLU A 504 -27.32 -18.58 9.37
N GLU A 505 -26.05 -18.20 9.48
CA GLU A 505 -25.20 -18.54 10.63
C GLU A 505 -25.76 -17.94 11.93
N SER A 506 -26.15 -16.67 11.91
CA SER A 506 -26.76 -16.01 13.07
C SER A 506 -28.07 -16.71 13.50
N ARG A 507 -28.89 -17.11 12.51
CA ARG A 507 -30.13 -17.85 12.73
C ARG A 507 -29.87 -19.25 13.29
N TYR A 508 -28.87 -19.94 12.77
CA TYR A 508 -28.43 -21.24 13.28
C TYR A 508 -28.00 -21.14 14.75
N HIS A 509 -27.15 -20.16 15.08
CA HIS A 509 -26.71 -19.96 16.46
C HIS A 509 -27.87 -19.61 17.40
N TYR A 510 -28.79 -18.77 16.97
CA TYR A 510 -29.99 -18.45 17.73
C TYR A 510 -30.86 -19.70 18.00
N LEU A 511 -31.13 -20.50 16.96
CA LEU A 511 -31.89 -21.75 17.10
C LEU A 511 -31.17 -22.77 17.98
N ASN A 512 -29.85 -22.86 17.87
CA ASN A 512 -29.04 -23.76 18.71
C ASN A 512 -29.08 -23.34 20.19
N CYS A 513 -29.03 -22.04 20.48
CA CYS A 513 -29.21 -21.52 21.83
C CYS A 513 -30.60 -21.85 22.38
N LEU A 514 -31.66 -21.64 21.59
CA LEU A 514 -33.02 -22.01 21.97
C LEU A 514 -33.15 -23.52 22.23
N SER A 515 -32.53 -24.34 21.39
CA SER A 515 -32.48 -25.80 21.57
C SER A 515 -31.74 -26.18 22.85
N GLY A 516 -30.64 -25.50 23.19
CA GLY A 516 -29.91 -25.72 24.43
C GLY A 516 -30.73 -25.36 25.67
N ILE A 517 -31.45 -24.24 25.64
CA ILE A 517 -32.37 -23.84 26.72
C ILE A 517 -33.49 -24.88 26.88
N ALA A 518 -34.08 -25.32 25.77
CA ALA A 518 -35.11 -26.34 25.78
C ALA A 518 -34.60 -27.67 26.33
N ALA A 519 -33.38 -28.10 25.94
CA ALA A 519 -32.74 -29.31 26.45
C ALA A 519 -32.47 -29.23 27.95
N SER A 520 -31.95 -28.10 28.45
CA SER A 520 -31.74 -27.89 29.89
C SER A 520 -33.04 -27.86 30.69
N SER A 521 -34.11 -27.33 30.09
CA SER A 521 -35.45 -27.31 30.70
C SER A 521 -36.01 -28.73 30.75
N LEU A 522 -35.83 -29.52 29.68
CA LEU A 522 -36.21 -30.93 29.64
C LEU A 522 -35.42 -31.75 30.67
N GLU A 523 -34.12 -31.54 30.80
CA GLU A 523 -33.28 -32.22 31.80
C GLU A 523 -33.74 -31.90 33.23
N LYS A 524 -34.10 -30.65 33.53
CA LYS A 524 -34.67 -30.28 34.82
C LYS A 524 -35.98 -31.00 35.10
N VAL A 525 -36.87 -31.09 34.10
CA VAL A 525 -38.15 -31.80 34.23
C VAL A 525 -37.91 -33.30 34.43
N GLN A 526 -36.99 -33.91 33.67
CA GLN A 526 -36.63 -35.32 33.82
C GLN A 526 -35.98 -35.63 35.17
N ALA A 527 -35.11 -34.75 35.66
CA ALA A 527 -34.50 -34.86 36.99
C ALA A 527 -35.56 -34.73 38.10
N GLU A 528 -36.51 -33.79 37.95
CA GLU A 528 -37.63 -33.65 38.88
C GLU A 528 -38.54 -34.90 38.86
N GLU A 529 -38.85 -35.43 37.69
CA GLU A 529 -39.61 -36.68 37.55
C GLU A 529 -38.88 -37.87 38.19
N ALA A 530 -37.55 -37.97 38.01
CA ALA A 530 -36.73 -39.00 38.64
C ALA A 530 -36.70 -38.86 40.18
N TRP A 531 -36.59 -37.65 40.71
CA TRP A 531 -36.63 -37.38 42.16
C TRP A 531 -38.01 -37.68 42.75
N CYS A 532 -39.09 -37.32 42.07
CA CYS A 532 -40.47 -37.65 42.47
C CYS A 532 -40.71 -39.17 42.48
N ASN A 533 -40.09 -39.90 41.54
CA ASN A 533 -40.15 -41.36 41.47
C ASN A 533 -39.19 -42.07 42.44
N GLY A 534 -38.43 -41.33 43.27
CA GLY A 534 -37.53 -41.87 44.29
C GLY A 534 -36.14 -42.25 43.80
N ASN A 535 -35.81 -42.00 42.53
CA ASN A 535 -34.49 -42.23 41.95
C ASN A 535 -33.58 -41.01 42.15
N GLY A 536 -33.19 -40.77 43.41
CA GLY A 536 -32.33 -39.65 43.82
C GLY A 536 -33.07 -38.61 44.67
N ARG A 537 -32.36 -37.59 45.15
CA ARG A 537 -32.91 -36.47 45.94
C ARG A 537 -32.23 -35.17 45.55
N LEU A 538 -32.98 -34.07 45.57
CA LEU A 538 -32.44 -32.73 45.30
C LEU A 538 -31.53 -32.24 46.45
N LEU A 539 -32.01 -32.32 47.69
CA LEU A 539 -31.30 -31.92 48.92
C LEU A 539 -31.53 -32.97 50.02
N PRO A 540 -30.69 -33.01 51.07
CA PRO A 540 -30.88 -33.94 52.19
C PRO A 540 -32.27 -33.81 52.85
N ASP A 541 -32.76 -32.58 52.98
CA ASP A 541 -34.03 -32.25 53.64
C ASP A 541 -35.23 -32.19 52.67
N PHE A 542 -35.00 -32.17 51.36
CA PHE A 542 -36.06 -32.03 50.34
C PHE A 542 -35.89 -33.03 49.20
N SER A 543 -36.89 -33.89 49.03
CA SER A 543 -36.94 -34.92 47.98
C SER A 543 -36.95 -34.32 46.59
N CYS A 544 -37.85 -33.37 46.32
CA CYS A 544 -38.01 -32.75 45.00
C CYS A 544 -38.08 -31.21 45.08
N VAL A 545 -37.99 -30.57 43.91
CA VAL A 545 -38.06 -29.11 43.76
C VAL A 545 -39.43 -28.58 44.20
N GLN A 546 -40.50 -29.31 43.88
CA GLN A 546 -41.86 -29.02 44.33
C GLN A 546 -41.98 -28.93 45.87
N ASP A 547 -41.41 -29.89 46.62
CA ASP A 547 -41.43 -29.90 48.09
C ASP A 547 -40.70 -28.68 48.68
N LEU A 548 -39.57 -28.31 48.10
CA LEU A 548 -38.78 -27.14 48.51
C LEU A 548 -39.56 -25.84 48.33
N TYR A 549 -40.20 -25.66 47.16
CA TYR A 549 -40.99 -24.46 46.91
C TYR A 549 -42.29 -24.42 47.72
N GLN A 550 -42.94 -25.55 47.97
CA GLN A 550 -44.09 -25.61 48.88
C GLN A 550 -43.71 -25.20 50.31
N ASN A 551 -42.56 -25.66 50.82
CA ASN A 551 -42.07 -25.24 52.14
C ASN A 551 -41.77 -23.74 52.16
N LYS A 552 -41.08 -23.20 51.13
CA LYS A 552 -40.84 -21.75 51.01
C LYS A 552 -42.14 -20.94 50.96
N ILE A 553 -43.15 -21.40 50.23
CA ILE A 553 -44.48 -20.76 50.18
C ILE A 553 -45.10 -20.76 51.58
N ALA A 554 -45.10 -21.90 52.29
CA ALA A 554 -45.64 -22.00 53.64
C ALA A 554 -44.92 -21.05 54.62
N GLN A 555 -43.59 -20.94 54.52
CA GLN A 555 -42.80 -20.00 55.32
C GLN A 555 -43.20 -18.55 55.03
N GLN A 556 -43.31 -18.16 53.75
CA GLN A 556 -43.71 -16.81 53.35
C GLN A 556 -45.15 -16.48 53.77
N GLU A 557 -46.08 -17.43 53.68
CA GLU A 557 -47.43 -17.27 54.19
C GLU A 557 -47.46 -17.08 55.71
N SER A 558 -46.62 -17.81 56.45
CA SER A 558 -46.50 -17.66 57.90
C SER A 558 -45.97 -16.28 58.29
N LEU A 559 -44.97 -15.79 57.56
CA LEU A 559 -44.38 -14.47 57.75
C LEU A 559 -45.40 -13.37 57.42
N SER A 560 -46.12 -13.51 56.30
CA SER A 560 -47.20 -12.59 55.94
C SER A 560 -48.28 -12.52 57.03
N LYS A 561 -48.68 -13.67 57.60
CA LYS A 561 -49.62 -13.73 58.74
C LYS A 561 -49.06 -13.04 59.99
N GLN A 562 -47.77 -13.21 60.29
CA GLN A 562 -47.11 -12.54 61.42
C GLN A 562 -47.03 -11.02 61.23
N LEU A 563 -46.63 -10.55 60.04
CA LEU A 563 -46.58 -9.13 59.71
C LEU A 563 -47.96 -8.49 59.78
N ARG A 564 -49.01 -9.16 59.31
CA ARG A 564 -50.40 -8.68 59.47
C ARG A 564 -50.80 -8.58 60.94
N LYS A 565 -50.40 -9.52 61.80
CA LYS A 565 -50.63 -9.45 63.26
C LYS A 565 -49.87 -8.27 63.89
N GLN A 566 -48.62 -8.06 63.51
CA GLN A 566 -47.81 -6.92 63.99
C GLN A 566 -48.42 -5.58 63.54
N GLN A 567 -48.83 -5.48 62.27
CA GLN A 567 -49.52 -4.30 61.74
C GLN A 567 -50.83 -4.02 62.50
N LYS A 568 -51.63 -5.06 62.79
CA LYS A 568 -52.85 -4.93 63.59
C LYS A 568 -52.55 -4.45 65.01
N ARG A 569 -51.53 -5.02 65.66
CA ARG A 569 -51.07 -4.60 67.00
C ARG A 569 -50.60 -3.14 67.02
N ILE A 570 -49.89 -2.69 65.99
CA ILE A 570 -49.45 -1.30 65.86
C ILE A 570 -50.66 -0.37 65.70
N LYS A 571 -51.62 -0.70 64.80
CA LYS A 571 -52.85 0.09 64.61
C LYS A 571 -53.70 0.19 65.89
N GLU A 572 -53.84 -0.90 66.63
CA GLU A 572 -54.59 -0.92 67.90
C GLU A 572 -53.91 -0.08 68.99
N ASN A 573 -52.58 -0.05 69.02
CA ASN A 573 -51.80 0.69 70.01
C ASN A 573 -51.43 2.12 69.56
N GLU A 574 -51.68 2.50 68.30
CA GLU A 574 -51.29 3.79 67.74
C GLU A 574 -51.86 4.96 68.53
N GLY A 575 -53.15 4.92 68.88
CA GLY A 575 -53.80 5.98 69.65
C GLY A 575 -53.22 6.13 71.07
N GLN A 576 -52.99 5.02 71.78
CA GLN A 576 -52.40 5.03 73.12
C GLN A 576 -50.94 5.47 73.09
N ASN A 577 -50.17 5.01 72.11
CA ASN A 577 -48.77 5.39 71.93
C ASN A 577 -48.63 6.86 71.53
N MET A 578 -49.51 7.39 70.68
CA MET A 578 -49.54 8.82 70.32
C MET A 578 -49.93 9.70 71.51
N TYR A 579 -50.90 9.26 72.32
CA TYR A 579 -51.27 9.96 73.57
C TYR A 579 -50.12 9.94 74.59
N GLN A 580 -49.48 8.79 74.80
CA GLN A 580 -48.28 8.72 75.65
C GLN A 580 -47.17 9.63 75.11
N ARG A 581 -46.93 9.62 73.80
CA ARG A 581 -45.92 10.48 73.16
C ARG A 581 -46.25 11.97 73.35
N SER A 582 -47.52 12.38 73.26
CA SER A 582 -47.91 13.76 73.56
C SER A 582 -47.69 14.11 75.02
N LEU A 583 -48.05 13.21 75.95
CA LEU A 583 -47.81 13.39 77.38
C LEU A 583 -46.31 13.54 77.70
N TYR A 584 -45.46 12.71 77.10
CA TYR A 584 -44.01 12.78 77.26
C TYR A 584 -43.44 14.05 76.61
N ALA A 585 -43.98 14.50 75.48
CA ALA A 585 -43.60 15.76 74.86
C ALA A 585 -44.00 16.97 75.73
N ASP A 586 -45.19 16.96 76.32
CA ASP A 586 -45.67 17.99 77.24
C ASP A 586 -44.87 17.99 78.55
N LEU A 587 -44.57 16.82 79.11
CA LEU A 587 -43.71 16.66 80.28
C LEU A 587 -42.30 17.17 79.97
N HIS A 588 -41.74 16.82 78.81
CA HIS A 588 -40.44 17.33 78.38
C HIS A 588 -40.47 18.86 78.26
N ARG A 589 -41.52 19.43 77.65
CA ARG A 589 -41.68 20.88 77.52
C ARG A 589 -41.77 21.58 78.88
N LEU A 590 -42.53 21.03 79.82
CA LEU A 590 -42.63 21.51 81.19
C LEU A 590 -41.31 21.42 81.94
N LEU A 591 -40.58 20.31 81.79
CA LEU A 591 -39.25 20.14 82.39
C LEU A 591 -38.24 21.11 81.78
N SER A 592 -38.25 21.32 80.45
CA SER A 592 -37.41 22.32 79.78
C SER A 592 -37.74 23.74 80.25
N MET A 593 -39.02 24.09 80.41
CA MET A 593 -39.43 25.40 80.95
C MET A 593 -39.05 25.56 82.43
N LYS A 594 -39.16 24.50 83.24
CA LYS A 594 -38.74 24.50 84.64
C LYS A 594 -37.22 24.66 84.78
N VAL A 595 -36.45 24.00 83.91
CA VAL A 595 -34.99 24.17 83.81
C VAL A 595 -34.67 25.62 83.43
N ALA A 596 -35.32 26.15 82.38
CA ALA A 596 -35.14 27.54 81.95
C ALA A 596 -35.52 28.56 83.04
N SER A 597 -36.57 28.31 83.82
CA SER A 597 -37.00 29.18 84.91
C SER A 597 -36.10 29.10 86.15
N LYS A 598 -35.44 27.96 86.41
CA LYS A 598 -34.46 27.82 87.50
C LYS A 598 -33.09 28.40 87.14
N LEU A 599 -32.75 28.48 85.86
CA LEU A 599 -31.52 29.07 85.32
C LEU A 599 -31.66 30.60 85.09
N GLY A 600 -32.28 31.30 86.04
CA GLY A 600 -32.64 32.72 85.94
C GLY A 600 -31.65 33.57 85.12
N GLY A 601 -32.14 34.10 84.00
CA GLY A 601 -31.51 35.23 83.31
C GLY A 601 -30.18 34.97 82.59
N ALA A 602 -29.83 33.74 82.23
CA ALA A 602 -28.75 33.49 81.28
C ALA A 602 -29.34 33.01 79.95
N SER A 603 -29.35 33.91 78.96
CA SER A 603 -29.58 33.58 77.56
C SER A 603 -28.51 32.59 77.10
N ASP A 604 -28.87 31.32 77.02
CA ASP A 604 -28.12 30.36 76.22
C ASP A 604 -29.11 29.50 75.43
N SER A 605 -29.51 30.05 74.29
CA SER A 605 -30.41 29.46 73.30
C SER A 605 -29.76 28.34 72.50
N SER A 606 -28.97 27.47 73.15
CA SER A 606 -28.18 26.44 72.48
C SER A 606 -28.25 25.05 73.10
N LEU A 607 -28.85 24.85 74.28
CA LEU A 607 -28.63 23.60 75.01
C LEU A 607 -29.64 22.46 74.82
N PHE A 608 -30.74 22.61 74.09
CA PHE A 608 -31.66 21.47 73.84
C PHE A 608 -32.35 21.54 72.47
N GLY A 609 -31.55 21.32 71.41
CA GLY A 609 -32.07 20.92 70.11
C GLY A 609 -32.30 19.41 70.08
N ILE A 610 -33.54 18.96 70.20
CA ILE A 610 -33.91 17.60 69.78
C ILE A 610 -33.96 17.63 68.24
N SER A 611 -32.82 17.38 67.59
CA SER A 611 -32.80 16.83 66.23
C SER A 611 -32.48 15.34 66.32
N GLY A 612 -33.39 14.57 66.92
CA GLY A 612 -33.43 13.13 66.70
C GLY A 612 -33.96 12.87 65.30
N GLN A 613 -33.12 13.08 64.27
CA GLN A 613 -33.31 12.39 63.00
C GLN A 613 -33.06 10.90 63.29
N LEU A 614 -34.15 10.12 63.33
CA LEU A 614 -34.07 8.67 63.17
C LEU A 614 -33.51 8.43 61.75
N THR A 615 -32.23 8.09 61.65
CA THR A 615 -31.65 7.62 60.39
C THR A 615 -32.13 6.20 60.15
N ALA A 616 -33.14 6.06 59.30
CA ALA A 616 -33.55 4.78 58.75
C ALA A 616 -32.61 4.46 57.59
N GLU A 617 -31.61 3.61 57.83
CA GLU A 617 -30.82 3.03 56.76
C GLU A 617 -31.60 1.88 56.11
N THR A 618 -31.74 1.97 54.79
CA THR A 618 -32.35 0.93 53.95
C THR A 618 -31.23 0.16 53.28
N GLU A 619 -31.01 -1.08 53.73
CA GLU A 619 -30.10 -2.00 53.05
C GLU A 619 -30.93 -2.98 52.21
N ASP A 620 -30.62 -3.02 50.91
CA ASP A 620 -31.27 -3.92 49.96
C ASP A 620 -30.68 -5.33 50.06
N PHE A 621 -31.46 -6.27 50.62
CA PHE A 621 -31.21 -7.71 50.50
C PHE A 621 -32.17 -8.33 49.49
N GLY A 622 -31.79 -8.28 48.20
CA GLY A 622 -32.60 -8.81 47.10
C GLY A 622 -33.91 -8.03 46.88
N HIS A 623 -35.02 -8.72 46.60
CA HIS A 623 -36.31 -8.08 46.27
C HIS A 623 -37.17 -7.65 47.48
N ALA A 624 -36.63 -7.60 48.70
CA ALA A 624 -37.36 -7.15 49.89
C ALA A 624 -36.59 -6.06 50.63
N GLN A 625 -37.19 -4.86 50.72
CA GLN A 625 -36.69 -3.76 51.55
C GLN A 625 -37.04 -4.01 53.02
N VAL A 626 -36.02 -4.18 53.86
CA VAL A 626 -36.19 -4.28 55.31
C VAL A 626 -35.55 -3.05 55.94
N VAL A 627 -36.37 -2.24 56.62
CA VAL A 627 -35.93 -1.03 57.32
C VAL A 627 -35.47 -1.41 58.72
N ARG A 628 -34.21 -1.12 59.05
CA ARG A 628 -33.72 -1.20 60.42
C ARG A 628 -33.79 0.20 61.03
N MET A 629 -34.41 0.31 62.19
CA MET A 629 -34.45 1.55 62.97
C MET A 629 -33.69 1.31 64.27
N ASP A 630 -32.69 2.14 64.53
CA ASP A 630 -31.99 2.22 65.83
C ASP A 630 -32.61 3.30 66.73
#